data_AF-A0A0P1I470-F1
#
_entry.id   AF-A0A0P1I470-F1
#
_cell.length_a   1.000
_cell.length_b   1.000
_cell.length_c   1.000
_cell.angle_alpha   90.00
_cell.angle_beta   90.00
_cell.angle_gamma   90.00
#
_symmetry.space_group_name_H-M   'P 1'
#
loop_
_entity.id
_entity.type
_entity.pdbx_description
1 polymer ?
#
loop_
_entity_poly.entity_id
_entity_poly.type
_entity_poly.pdbx_seq_one_letter_code
_entity_poly.pdbx_strand_id
1 'polypeptide(L)'
;MDINTLVKLTSRAWSLNILALLHSGIPGRQAPLLAATSAGRTAFSASLDHLIQLKLIERNPGHGHPLRPEFRLTPAGVDAAAIAKAIVAAVPDDSKFKLLRKTWTVPILALTGTPHRFSMLKSNLMTITDRALSSSLHELEDVDWIKREIETSVRMPFPIYRAVSTGLTVNQAVGLPL
;
A
#
# COMPACT_ATOMS: atom_id res chain seq x y z
N MET A 1 4.50 -6.15 -10.05
CA MET A 1 4.24 -4.70 -9.83
C MET A 1 5.57 -4.01 -9.58
N ASP A 2 5.78 -2.78 -10.02
CA ASP A 2 6.99 -1.99 -9.71
C ASP A 2 6.74 -0.96 -8.57
N ILE A 3 7.81 -0.33 -8.07
CA ILE A 3 7.72 0.64 -6.97
C ILE A 3 6.88 1.87 -7.31
N ASN A 4 6.91 2.35 -8.56
CA ASN A 4 6.14 3.53 -8.99
C ASN A 4 4.64 3.24 -8.99
N THR A 5 4.27 2.06 -9.45
CA THR A 5 2.89 1.56 -9.42
C THR A 5 2.41 1.38 -7.98
N LEU A 6 3.26 0.87 -7.10
CA LEU A 6 2.94 0.72 -5.68
C LEU A 6 2.71 2.07 -5.00
N VAL A 7 3.58 3.06 -5.22
CA VAL A 7 3.41 4.43 -4.70
C VAL A 7 2.10 5.04 -5.18
N LYS A 8 1.76 4.88 -6.46
CA LYS A 8 0.48 5.34 -7.00
C LYS A 8 -0.68 4.62 -6.33
N LEU A 9 -0.61 3.31 -6.17
CA LEU A 9 -1.65 2.50 -5.56
C LEU A 9 -1.94 2.94 -4.12
N THR A 10 -0.91 3.15 -3.31
CA THR A 10 -1.05 3.51 -1.88
C THR A 10 -1.31 4.98 -1.61
N SER A 11 -1.28 5.85 -2.64
CA SER A 11 -1.58 7.28 -2.50
C SER A 11 -3.01 7.59 -2.04
N ARG A 12 -3.94 6.62 -2.09
CA ARG A 12 -5.28 6.72 -1.51
C ARG A 12 -5.48 5.65 -0.44
N ALA A 13 -5.93 6.11 0.72
CA ALA A 13 -6.00 5.33 1.96
C ALA A 13 -6.78 4.00 1.85
N TRP A 14 -7.77 3.91 0.95
CA TRP A 14 -8.63 2.74 0.83
C TRP A 14 -8.37 1.89 -0.41
N SER A 15 -7.39 2.23 -1.25
CA SER A 15 -7.10 1.48 -2.48
C SER A 15 -6.80 0.01 -2.22
N LEU A 16 -5.90 -0.28 -1.26
CA LEU A 16 -5.52 -1.65 -0.92
C LEU A 16 -6.72 -2.45 -0.39
N ASN A 17 -7.52 -1.85 0.49
CA ASN A 17 -8.71 -2.48 1.04
C ASN A 17 -9.73 -2.83 -0.06
N ILE A 18 -10.03 -1.88 -0.96
CA ILE A 18 -10.99 -2.10 -2.05
C ILE A 18 -10.54 -3.27 -2.93
N LEU A 19 -9.27 -3.29 -3.34
CA LEU A 19 -8.73 -4.38 -4.15
C LEU A 19 -8.74 -5.72 -3.39
N ALA A 20 -8.31 -5.74 -2.13
CA ALA A 20 -8.30 -6.94 -1.31
C ALA A 20 -9.71 -7.54 -1.12
N LEU A 21 -10.73 -6.70 -0.96
CA LEU A 21 -12.12 -7.13 -0.83
C LEU A 21 -12.67 -7.70 -2.14
N LEU A 22 -12.39 -7.05 -3.27
CA LEU A 22 -12.74 -7.56 -4.60
C LEU A 22 -12.08 -8.92 -4.86
N HIS A 23 -10.79 -9.06 -4.52
CA HIS A 23 -10.08 -10.33 -4.62
C HIS A 23 -10.69 -11.41 -3.71
N SER A 24 -11.22 -11.02 -2.55
CA SER A 24 -11.90 -11.92 -1.61
C SER A 24 -13.33 -12.29 -2.02
N GLY A 25 -13.78 -11.87 -3.20
CA GLY A 25 -15.12 -12.20 -3.73
C GLY A 25 -16.25 -11.30 -3.24
N ILE A 26 -15.95 -10.18 -2.56
CA ILE A 26 -17.00 -9.21 -2.24
C ILE A 26 -17.57 -8.65 -3.54
N PRO A 27 -18.91 -8.62 -3.71
CA PRO A 27 -19.51 -8.12 -4.93
C PRO A 27 -19.02 -6.70 -5.23
N GLY A 28 -18.59 -6.46 -6.47
CA GLY A 28 -18.06 -5.17 -6.93
C GLY A 28 -19.10 -4.07 -7.05
N ARG A 29 -20.08 -4.01 -6.15
CA ARG A 29 -21.07 -2.94 -6.06
C ARG A 29 -20.61 -1.95 -4.99
N GLN A 30 -20.89 -0.67 -5.20
CA GLN A 30 -20.47 0.39 -4.28
C GLN A 30 -20.97 0.16 -2.84
N ALA A 31 -22.23 -0.24 -2.65
CA ALA A 31 -22.79 -0.43 -1.30
C ALA A 31 -22.12 -1.59 -0.52
N PRO A 32 -21.98 -2.81 -1.07
CA PRO A 32 -21.22 -3.89 -0.42
C PRO A 32 -19.77 -3.53 -0.11
N LEU A 33 -19.04 -2.93 -1.06
CA LEU A 33 -17.65 -2.53 -0.85
C LEU A 33 -17.53 -1.42 0.21
N LEU A 34 -18.41 -0.42 0.20
CA LEU A 34 -18.42 0.62 1.21
C LEU A 34 -18.70 0.06 2.61
N ALA A 35 -19.67 -0.85 2.73
CA ALA A 35 -19.97 -1.53 3.99
C ALA A 35 -18.78 -2.36 4.49
N ALA A 36 -18.15 -3.12 3.59
CA ALA A 36 -17.03 -4.00 3.96
C ALA A 36 -15.72 -3.24 4.26
N THR A 37 -15.51 -2.07 3.64
CA THR A 37 -14.32 -1.23 3.94
C THR A 37 -14.46 -0.44 5.24
N SER A 38 -15.68 -0.20 5.73
CA SER A 38 -15.94 0.77 6.82
C SER A 38 -15.41 2.18 6.54
N ALA A 39 -15.21 2.52 5.27
CA ALA A 39 -14.69 3.82 4.85
C ALA A 39 -15.79 4.89 4.87
N GLY A 40 -15.40 6.13 5.14
CA GLY A 40 -16.28 7.27 4.86
C GLY A 40 -16.58 7.38 3.36
N ARG A 41 -17.83 7.69 2.98
CA ARG A 41 -18.29 7.71 1.58
C ARG A 41 -17.38 8.50 0.64
N THR A 42 -16.93 9.69 1.06
CA THR A 42 -16.04 10.54 0.25
C THR A 42 -14.67 9.91 0.02
N ALA A 43 -14.06 9.34 1.07
CA ALA A 43 -12.75 8.70 0.98
C ALA A 43 -12.80 7.41 0.16
N PHE A 44 -13.91 6.66 0.27
CA PHE A 44 -14.18 5.50 -0.56
C PHE A 44 -14.28 5.88 -2.04
N SER A 45 -15.15 6.82 -2.40
CA SER A 45 -15.33 7.26 -3.79
C SER A 45 -14.00 7.75 -4.38
N ALA A 46 -13.25 8.57 -3.64
CA ALA A 46 -11.95 9.07 -4.10
C ALA A 46 -10.93 7.93 -4.35
N SER A 47 -10.94 6.87 -3.54
CA SER A 47 -10.07 5.71 -3.73
C SER A 47 -10.52 4.84 -4.89
N LEU A 48 -11.84 4.67 -5.07
CA LEU A 48 -12.40 3.91 -6.17
C LEU A 48 -12.14 4.59 -7.53
N ASP A 49 -12.38 5.90 -7.62
CA ASP A 49 -12.12 6.69 -8.83
C ASP A 49 -10.63 6.65 -9.20
N HIS A 50 -9.76 6.70 -8.20
CA HIS A 50 -8.32 6.55 -8.38
C HIS A 50 -7.93 5.18 -8.94
N LEU A 51 -8.52 4.08 -8.43
CA LEU A 51 -8.29 2.73 -8.97
C LEU A 51 -8.77 2.58 -10.42
N ILE A 52 -9.84 3.29 -10.80
CA ILE A 52 -10.31 3.36 -12.19
C ILE A 52 -9.31 4.15 -13.07
N GLN A 53 -8.79 5.28 -12.58
CA GLN A 53 -7.76 6.06 -13.27
C GLN A 53 -6.47 5.26 -13.48
N LEU A 54 -6.10 4.41 -12.52
CA LEU A 54 -4.98 3.47 -12.64
C LEU A 54 -5.29 2.25 -13.53
N LYS A 55 -6.52 2.13 -14.06
CA LYS A 55 -6.99 0.99 -14.87
C LYS A 55 -6.88 -0.37 -14.15
N LEU A 56 -6.95 -0.37 -12.82
CA LEU A 56 -7.00 -1.59 -12.01
C LEU A 56 -8.45 -2.08 -11.83
N ILE A 57 -9.39 -1.16 -11.91
CA ILE A 57 -10.83 -1.43 -11.85
C ILE A 57 -11.48 -0.79 -13.06
N GLU A 58 -12.50 -1.43 -13.61
CA GLU A 58 -13.38 -0.84 -14.61
C GLU A 58 -14.84 -1.05 -14.26
N ARG A 59 -15.69 -0.18 -14.80
CA ARG A 59 -17.14 -0.37 -14.74
C ARG A 59 -17.50 -1.55 -15.64
N ASN A 60 -18.33 -2.45 -15.14
CA ASN A 60 -18.84 -3.59 -15.89
C ASN A 60 -19.62 -3.05 -17.11
N PRO A 61 -19.19 -3.36 -18.35
CA PRO A 61 -19.81 -2.83 -19.57
C PRO A 61 -21.16 -3.48 -19.94
N GLY A 62 -21.63 -4.49 -19.19
CA GLY A 62 -22.91 -5.17 -19.44
C GLY A 62 -24.16 -4.35 -19.06
N HIS A 63 -25.33 -5.01 -19.08
CA HIS A 63 -26.63 -4.46 -18.62
C HIS A 63 -26.71 -4.27 -17.09
N GLY A 64 -25.70 -3.63 -16.50
CA GLY A 64 -25.80 -3.11 -15.14
C GLY A 64 -26.87 -2.02 -15.11
N HIS A 65 -27.64 -1.94 -14.03
CA HIS A 65 -28.60 -0.86 -13.87
C HIS A 65 -27.83 0.48 -13.86
N PRO A 66 -28.22 1.51 -14.64
CA PRO A 66 -27.48 2.78 -14.72
C PRO A 66 -27.23 3.44 -13.34
N LEU A 67 -28.17 3.23 -12.41
CA LEU A 67 -28.10 3.71 -11.02
C LEU A 67 -27.28 2.82 -10.06
N ARG A 68 -26.76 1.67 -10.50
CA ARG A 68 -26.01 0.71 -9.67
C ARG A 68 -24.82 0.16 -10.46
N PRO A 69 -23.74 0.94 -10.59
CA PRO A 69 -22.55 0.47 -11.29
C PRO A 69 -21.97 -0.75 -10.57
N GLU A 70 -21.67 -1.77 -11.35
CA GLU A 70 -20.83 -2.89 -10.94
C GLU A 70 -19.41 -2.64 -11.43
N PHE A 71 -18.44 -2.93 -10.59
CA PHE A 71 -17.02 -2.75 -10.82
C PHE A 71 -16.37 -4.12 -10.89
N ARG A 72 -15.46 -4.32 -11.84
CA ARG A 72 -14.68 -5.55 -11.98
C ARG A 72 -13.19 -5.23 -12.04
N LEU A 73 -12.38 -6.17 -11.57
CA LEU A 73 -10.93 -6.10 -11.73
C LEU A 73 -10.58 -6.26 -13.21
N THR A 74 -9.69 -5.41 -13.72
CA THR A 74 -9.02 -5.65 -15.00
C THR A 74 -7.97 -6.76 -14.84
N PRO A 75 -7.36 -7.28 -15.92
CA PRO A 75 -6.26 -8.24 -15.78
C PRO A 75 -5.13 -7.73 -14.86
N ALA A 76 -4.67 -6.49 -15.05
CA ALA A 76 -3.70 -5.85 -14.16
C ALA A 76 -4.24 -5.64 -12.73
N GLY A 77 -5.55 -5.40 -12.62
CA GLY A 77 -6.27 -5.33 -11.35
C GLY A 77 -6.24 -6.62 -10.56
N VAL A 78 -6.36 -7.77 -11.22
CA VAL A 78 -6.31 -9.10 -10.57
C VAL A 78 -4.97 -9.30 -9.88
N ASP A 79 -3.86 -9.02 -10.57
CA ASP A 79 -2.51 -9.12 -10.01
C ASP A 79 -2.31 -8.16 -8.84
N ALA A 80 -2.70 -6.89 -9.02
CA ALA A 80 -2.61 -5.88 -7.96
C ALA A 80 -3.49 -6.24 -6.75
N ALA A 81 -4.64 -6.87 -6.97
CA ALA A 81 -5.56 -7.25 -5.92
C ALA A 81 -5.11 -8.46 -5.12
N ALA A 82 -4.41 -9.42 -5.76
CA ALA A 82 -3.74 -10.51 -5.06
C ALA A 82 -2.66 -9.98 -4.11
N ILE A 83 -1.82 -9.04 -4.60
CA ILE A 83 -0.78 -8.39 -3.77
C ILE A 83 -1.42 -7.57 -2.65
N ALA A 84 -2.46 -6.79 -2.95
CA ALA A 84 -3.18 -6.01 -1.94
C ALA A 84 -3.79 -6.91 -0.86
N LYS A 85 -4.34 -8.08 -1.24
CA LYS A 85 -4.85 -9.06 -0.28
C LYS A 85 -3.75 -9.58 0.64
N ALA A 86 -2.59 -9.93 0.09
CA ALA A 86 -1.44 -10.39 0.89
C ALA A 86 -0.96 -9.31 1.87
N ILE A 87 -0.85 -8.05 1.42
CA ILE A 87 -0.45 -6.91 2.25
C ILE A 87 -1.44 -6.67 3.39
N VAL A 88 -2.75 -6.67 3.09
CA VAL A 88 -3.81 -6.48 4.09
C VAL A 88 -3.81 -7.63 5.10
N ALA A 89 -3.58 -8.87 4.66
CA ALA A 89 -3.51 -10.04 5.54
C ALA A 89 -2.27 -10.03 6.45
N ALA A 90 -1.19 -9.35 6.07
CA ALA A 90 0.02 -9.23 6.90
C ALA A 90 -0.21 -8.37 8.16
N VAL A 91 -1.28 -7.58 8.22
CA VAL A 91 -1.59 -6.68 9.34
C VAL A 91 -2.99 -6.98 9.89
N PRO A 92 -3.12 -7.96 10.81
CA PRO A 92 -4.42 -8.36 11.34
C PRO A 92 -5.01 -7.40 12.39
N ASP A 93 -4.22 -6.44 12.89
CA ASP A 93 -4.59 -5.54 13.97
C ASP A 93 -5.11 -4.19 13.43
N ASP A 94 -6.36 -3.85 13.75
CA ASP A 94 -7.04 -2.61 13.35
C ASP A 94 -6.31 -1.32 13.78
N SER A 95 -5.61 -1.35 14.92
CA SER A 95 -4.86 -0.19 15.42
C SER A 95 -3.66 0.10 14.50
N LYS A 96 -2.96 -0.95 14.08
CA LYS A 96 -1.80 -0.90 13.17
C LYS A 96 -2.22 -0.75 11.71
N PHE A 97 -3.45 -1.15 11.38
CA PHE A 97 -4.00 -0.98 10.03
C PHE A 97 -4.09 0.50 9.61
N LYS A 98 -4.25 1.43 10.57
CA LYS A 98 -4.18 2.88 10.30
C LYS A 98 -2.86 3.28 9.64
N LEU A 99 -1.74 2.65 10.03
CA LEU A 99 -0.43 2.92 9.47
C LEU A 99 -0.35 2.41 8.03
N LEU A 100 -0.88 1.22 7.75
CA LEU A 100 -0.91 0.63 6.40
C LEU A 100 -1.63 1.51 5.37
N ARG A 101 -2.61 2.31 5.81
CA ARG A 101 -3.36 3.25 4.95
C ARG A 101 -2.61 4.55 4.65
N LYS A 102 -1.46 4.81 5.29
CA LYS A 102 -0.63 5.98 4.95
C LYS A 102 0.11 5.74 3.65
N THR A 103 0.21 6.79 2.83
CA THR A 103 0.77 6.74 1.48
C THR A 103 2.13 6.06 1.39
N TRP A 104 3.01 6.34 2.36
CA TRP A 104 4.42 5.95 2.28
C TRP A 104 4.77 4.67 3.04
N THR A 105 3.87 4.14 3.87
CA THR A 105 4.15 2.96 4.70
C THR A 105 4.55 1.75 3.86
N VAL A 106 3.68 1.32 2.93
CA VAL A 106 3.97 0.13 2.12
C VAL A 106 5.11 0.38 1.13
N PRO A 107 5.23 1.53 0.43
CA PRO A 107 6.39 1.79 -0.43
C PRO A 107 7.73 1.78 0.30
N ILE A 108 7.82 2.37 1.51
CA ILE A 108 9.05 2.33 2.31
C ILE A 108 9.37 0.90 2.72
N LEU A 109 8.37 0.15 3.19
CA LEU A 109 8.56 -1.25 3.59
C LEU A 109 8.99 -2.12 2.41
N ALA A 110 8.42 -1.91 1.22
CA ALA A 110 8.79 -2.63 0.00
C ALA A 110 10.27 -2.43 -0.38
N LEU A 111 10.83 -1.25 -0.12
CA LEU A 111 12.24 -0.96 -0.41
C LEU A 111 13.21 -1.32 0.71
N THR A 112 12.74 -1.73 1.90
CA THR A 112 13.61 -1.96 3.07
C THR A 112 13.81 -3.44 3.40
N GLY A 113 13.60 -4.33 2.42
CA GLY A 113 13.89 -5.77 2.57
C GLY A 113 15.38 -6.06 2.85
N THR A 114 16.27 -5.17 2.41
CA THR A 114 17.68 -5.13 2.83
C THR A 114 17.99 -3.76 3.45
N PRO A 115 19.11 -3.62 4.21
CA PRO A 115 19.44 -2.34 4.83
C PRO A 115 19.75 -1.26 3.79
N HIS A 116 19.06 -0.12 3.89
CA HIS A 116 19.27 1.02 2.99
C HIS A 116 19.45 2.34 3.74
N ARG A 117 20.22 3.25 3.13
CA ARG A 117 20.39 4.63 3.62
C ARG A 117 19.16 5.48 3.31
N PHE A 118 18.96 6.53 4.10
CA PHE A 118 17.90 7.52 3.88
C PHE A 118 17.90 8.09 2.45
N SER A 119 19.07 8.47 1.93
CA SER A 119 19.19 9.08 0.59
C SER A 119 18.78 8.13 -0.53
N MET A 120 19.06 6.84 -0.38
CA MET A 120 18.68 5.80 -1.35
C MET A 120 17.18 5.53 -1.32
N LEU A 121 16.57 5.47 -0.13
CA LEU A 121 15.10 5.39 -0.01
C LEU A 121 14.43 6.60 -0.66
N LYS A 122 14.93 7.81 -0.38
CA LYS A 122 14.42 9.05 -0.97
C LYS A 122 14.47 9.05 -2.50
N SER A 123 15.59 8.62 -3.09
CA SER A 123 15.74 8.61 -4.55
C SER A 123 14.79 7.63 -5.25
N ASN A 124 14.44 6.53 -4.58
CA ASN A 124 13.56 5.50 -5.14
C ASN A 124 12.06 5.76 -4.91
N LEU A 125 11.71 6.59 -3.91
CA LEU A 125 10.33 6.98 -3.60
C LEU A 125 10.01 8.32 -4.23
N MET A 126 9.99 8.37 -5.57
CA MET A 126 9.77 9.59 -6.34
C MET A 126 8.67 10.48 -5.71
N THR A 127 8.98 11.77 -5.52
CA THR A 127 8.14 12.82 -4.89
C THR A 127 8.02 12.82 -3.36
N ILE A 128 8.61 11.85 -2.64
CA ILE A 128 8.66 11.93 -1.17
C ILE A 128 9.52 13.11 -0.71
N THR A 129 9.02 13.88 0.26
CA THR A 129 9.79 14.95 0.89
C THR A 129 10.64 14.40 2.04
N ASP A 130 11.72 15.09 2.40
CA ASP A 130 12.56 14.69 3.54
C ASP A 130 11.74 14.57 4.84
N ARG A 131 10.82 15.51 5.05
CA ARG A 131 9.91 15.51 6.20
C ARG A 131 8.98 14.30 6.18
N ALA A 132 8.40 13.98 5.03
CA ALA A 132 7.49 12.83 4.91
C ALA A 132 8.23 11.51 5.11
N LEU A 133 9.44 11.35 4.55
CA LEU A 133 10.26 10.16 4.73
C LEU A 133 10.69 10.01 6.20
N SER A 134 11.22 11.07 6.79
CA SER A 134 11.65 11.07 8.20
C SER A 134 10.51 10.73 9.15
N SER A 135 9.35 11.40 8.99
CA SER A 135 8.16 11.12 9.81
C SER A 135 7.67 9.69 9.64
N SER A 136 7.66 9.15 8.41
CA SER A 136 7.20 7.78 8.17
C SER A 136 8.16 6.75 8.75
N LEU A 137 9.48 6.96 8.64
CA LEU A 137 10.48 6.07 9.23
C LEU A 137 10.36 6.03 10.76
N HIS A 138 10.16 7.19 11.39
CA HIS A 138 9.97 7.27 12.84
C HIS A 138 8.70 6.52 13.29
N GLU A 139 7.56 6.77 12.64
CA GLU A 139 6.31 6.07 12.96
C GLU A 139 6.40 4.55 12.74
N LEU A 140 7.20 4.09 11.77
CA LEU A 140 7.42 2.67 11.52
C LEU A 140 8.39 2.05 12.53
N GLU A 141 9.35 2.83 13.04
CA GLU A 141 10.23 2.42 14.13
C GLU A 141 9.48 2.30 15.45
N ASP A 142 8.57 3.24 15.77
CA ASP A 142 7.76 3.25 16.99
C ASP A 142 6.87 2.00 17.16
N VAL A 143 6.58 1.28 16.07
CA VAL A 143 5.77 0.04 16.08
C VAL A 143 6.57 -1.21 15.71
N ASP A 144 7.91 -1.14 15.72
CA ASP A 144 8.83 -2.23 15.35
C ASP A 144 8.58 -2.80 13.94
N TRP A 145 8.23 -1.95 12.97
CA TRP A 145 8.11 -2.34 11.55
C TRP A 145 9.38 -2.02 10.77
N ILE A 146 10.15 -1.05 11.23
CA ILE A 146 11.49 -0.72 10.73
C ILE A 146 12.45 -0.68 11.91
N LYS A 147 13.67 -1.18 11.68
CA LYS A 147 14.78 -1.00 12.59
C LYS A 147 15.78 -0.05 11.97
N ARG A 148 16.16 0.97 12.74
CA ARG A 148 17.27 1.87 12.41
C ARG A 148 18.54 1.39 13.09
N GLU A 149 19.61 1.23 12.31
CA GLU A 149 20.94 0.85 12.83
C GLU A 149 21.97 1.85 12.33
N ILE A 150 23.06 2.04 13.07
CA ILE A 150 24.20 2.84 12.63
C ILE A 150 25.25 1.88 12.06
N GLU A 151 25.56 2.02 10.78
CA GLU A 151 26.64 1.30 10.15
C GLU A 151 27.96 1.96 10.54
N THR A 152 28.83 1.23 11.25
CA THR A 152 30.11 1.73 11.78
C THR A 152 31.33 1.04 11.17
N SER A 153 31.15 0.05 10.29
CA SER A 153 32.27 -0.66 9.65
C SER A 153 33.02 0.19 8.63
N VAL A 154 32.43 1.30 8.19
CA VAL A 154 33.01 2.25 7.24
C VAL A 154 33.61 3.47 7.95
N ARG A 155 34.44 4.24 7.23
CA ARG A 155 35.13 5.44 7.74
C ARG A 155 34.21 6.47 8.39
N MET A 156 33.01 6.69 7.84
CA MET A 156 32.05 7.66 8.37
C MET A 156 30.75 6.92 8.71
N PRO A 157 30.36 6.84 9.99
CA PRO A 157 29.12 6.16 10.38
C PRO A 157 27.88 6.79 9.74
N PHE A 158 26.91 5.97 9.35
CA PHE A 158 25.65 6.45 8.78
C PHE A 158 24.47 5.57 9.18
N PRO A 159 23.23 6.11 9.23
CA PRO A 159 22.05 5.33 9.53
C PRO A 159 21.61 4.48 8.34
N ILE A 160 21.22 3.24 8.63
CA ILE A 160 20.54 2.33 7.72
C ILE A 160 19.20 1.92 8.30
N TYR A 161 18.25 1.60 7.41
CA TYR A 161 16.88 1.22 7.75
C TYR A 161 16.58 -0.12 7.10
N ARG A 162 15.99 -1.05 7.85
CA ARG A 162 15.56 -2.37 7.38
C ARG A 162 14.19 -2.71 7.97
N ALA A 163 13.31 -3.30 7.16
CA ALA A 163 12.03 -3.83 7.60
C ALA A 163 12.24 -4.98 8.59
N VAL A 164 11.48 -4.99 9.68
CA VAL A 164 11.51 -6.02 10.73
C VAL A 164 10.08 -6.39 11.14
N SER A 165 9.94 -7.53 11.82
CA SER A 165 8.65 -8.01 12.36
C SER A 165 7.53 -7.96 11.30
N THR A 166 6.38 -7.32 11.59
CA THR A 166 5.27 -7.15 10.64
C THR A 166 5.68 -6.36 9.39
N GLY A 167 6.61 -5.41 9.50
CA GLY A 167 7.14 -4.69 8.35
C GLY A 167 7.82 -5.61 7.35
N LEU A 168 8.53 -6.65 7.83
CA LEU A 168 9.13 -7.68 6.97
C LEU A 168 8.05 -8.55 6.31
N THR A 169 6.98 -8.91 7.03
CA THR A 169 5.85 -9.64 6.44
C THR A 169 5.17 -8.84 5.33
N VAL A 170 4.98 -7.52 5.52
CA VAL A 170 4.45 -6.63 4.49
C VAL A 170 5.42 -6.53 3.30
N ASN A 171 6.73 -6.40 3.54
CA ASN A 171 7.75 -6.40 2.49
C ASN A 171 7.65 -7.66 1.61
N GLN A 172 7.61 -8.84 2.23
CA GLN A 172 7.46 -10.12 1.56
C GLN A 172 6.13 -10.23 0.78
N ALA A 173 5.04 -9.69 1.34
CA ALA A 173 3.74 -9.66 0.68
C ALA A 173 3.71 -8.78 -0.58
N VAL A 174 4.52 -7.71 -0.62
CA VAL A 174 4.65 -6.88 -1.83
C VAL A 174 5.40 -7.65 -2.93
N GLY A 175 6.46 -8.38 -2.56
CA GLY A 175 7.22 -9.22 -3.48
C GLY A 175 7.87 -8.45 -4.64
N LEU A 176 8.33 -7.21 -4.41
CA LEU A 176 9.13 -6.51 -5.42
C LEU A 176 10.44 -7.28 -5.65
N PRO A 177 10.83 -7.56 -6.91
CA PRO A 177 12.15 -8.11 -7.18
C PRO A 177 13.21 -7.09 -6.74
N LEU A 178 14.21 -7.57 -5.99
CA LEU A 178 15.38 -6.80 -5.54
C LEU A 178 16.31 -6.47 -6.72
#